data_AF-A0A355SJ82-F1
#
_entry.id   AF-A0A355SJ82-F1
#
_cell.length_a   1.000
_cell.length_b   1.000
_cell.length_c   1.000
_cell.angle_alpha   90.00
_cell.angle_beta   90.00
_cell.angle_gamma   90.00
#
_symmetry.space_group_name_H-M   'P 1'
#
loop_
_entity.id
_entity.type
_entity.pdbx_description
1 polymer ?
#
loop_
_entity_poly.entity_id
_entity_poly.type
_entity_poly.pdbx_seq_one_letter_code
_entity_poly.pdbx_strand_id
1 'polypeptide(L)'
;MEAKAIAKYVRISPRKVNIILKLIRGKDVKEALAILKFTPKSASEIVTKVIKSAVANAENNHEMNPDNLYIAKTYADEGPILK
;
A
#
# COMPACT_ATOMS: atom_id res chain seq x y z
N MET A 1 3.02 11.71 13.34
CA MET A 1 1.71 11.88 12.69
C MET A 1 1.64 10.86 11.56
N GLU A 2 0.49 10.24 11.31
CA GLU A 2 0.37 9.12 10.36
C GLU A 2 -0.78 9.38 9.39
N ALA A 3 -0.52 9.24 8.09
CA ALA A 3 -1.55 9.23 7.06
C ALA A 3 -1.91 7.79 6.68
N LYS A 4 -3.17 7.54 6.34
CA LYS A 4 -3.66 6.21 5.93
C LYS A 4 -4.48 6.26 4.65
N ALA A 5 -4.46 5.17 3.91
CA ALA A 5 -5.36 4.90 2.79
C ALA A 5 -5.81 3.43 2.84
N ILE A 6 -7.06 3.16 2.47
CA ILE A 6 -7.65 1.82 2.54
C ILE A 6 -8.42 1.57 1.25
N ALA A 7 -8.10 0.49 0.55
CA ALA A 7 -8.91 -0.03 -0.56
C ALA A 7 -9.84 -1.13 -0.03
N LYS A 8 -11.16 -0.91 -0.14
CA LYS A 8 -12.19 -1.88 0.26
C LYS A 8 -12.67 -2.67 -0.94
N TYR A 9 -13.14 -3.90 -0.69
CA TYR A 9 -13.74 -4.79 -1.71
C TYR A 9 -12.82 -5.13 -2.89
N VAL A 10 -11.53 -5.30 -2.61
CA VAL A 10 -10.55 -5.72 -3.61
C VAL A 10 -10.80 -7.17 -3.99
N ARG A 11 -10.98 -7.44 -5.30
CA ARG A 11 -11.25 -8.79 -5.85
C ARG A 11 -10.00 -9.67 -5.92
N ILE A 12 -9.21 -9.72 -4.85
CA ILE A 12 -8.02 -10.57 -4.72
C ILE A 12 -8.02 -11.19 -3.33
N SER A 13 -7.70 -12.48 -3.24
CA SER A 13 -7.54 -13.15 -1.94
C SER A 13 -6.49 -12.43 -1.07
N PRO A 14 -6.80 -12.17 0.22
CA PRO A 14 -5.87 -11.49 1.14
C PRO A 14 -4.50 -12.15 1.21
N ARG A 15 -4.44 -13.49 1.09
CA ARG A 15 -3.18 -14.25 1.06
C ARG A 15 -2.25 -13.82 -0.08
N LYS A 16 -2.78 -13.55 -1.28
CA LYS A 16 -1.97 -13.11 -2.44
C LYS A 16 -1.42 -11.69 -2.22
N VAL A 17 -2.21 -10.82 -1.58
CA VAL A 17 -1.83 -9.43 -1.28
C VAL A 17 -0.79 -9.39 -0.15
N ASN A 18 -0.97 -10.18 0.90
CA ASN A 18 -0.09 -10.20 2.08
C ASN A 18 1.37 -10.57 1.75
N ILE A 19 1.63 -11.35 0.70
CA ILE A 19 3.00 -11.64 0.24
C ILE A 19 3.74 -10.34 -0.12
N ILE A 20 3.07 -9.46 -0.86
CA ILE A 20 3.65 -8.19 -1.31
C ILE A 20 3.71 -7.19 -0.15
N LEU A 21 2.68 -7.13 0.68
CA LEU A 21 2.63 -6.22 1.83
C LEU A 21 3.78 -6.47 2.81
N LYS A 22 4.22 -7.72 2.97
CA LYS A 22 5.39 -8.07 3.78
C LYS A 22 6.69 -7.54 3.20
N LEU A 23 6.83 -7.47 1.86
CA LEU A 23 8.05 -6.99 1.20
C LEU A 23 8.26 -5.47 1.38
N ILE A 24 7.17 -4.71 1.41
CA ILE A 24 7.22 -3.24 1.46
C ILE A 24 7.13 -2.66 2.87
N ARG A 25 6.84 -3.49 3.88
CA ARG A 25 6.67 -3.04 5.26
C ARG A 25 8.00 -2.52 5.82
N GLY A 26 7.98 -1.33 6.41
CA GLY A 26 9.16 -0.71 7.02
C GLY A 26 10.13 -0.08 6.01
N LYS A 27 9.81 -0.08 4.72
CA LYS A 27 10.61 0.57 3.67
C LYS A 27 10.16 2.00 3.43
N ASP A 28 11.06 2.79 2.85
CA ASP A 28 10.74 4.12 2.36
C ASP A 28 9.73 4.03 1.21
N VAL A 29 8.88 5.05 1.08
CA VAL A 29 7.85 5.09 0.05
C VAL A 29 8.44 4.95 -1.36
N LYS A 30 9.57 5.63 -1.63
CA LYS A 30 10.26 5.54 -2.93
C LYS A 30 10.77 4.13 -3.21
N GLU A 31 11.40 3.50 -2.22
CA GLU A 31 11.89 2.13 -2.34
C GLU A 31 10.73 1.14 -2.55
N ALA A 32 9.66 1.27 -1.77
CA ALA A 32 8.47 0.44 -1.90
C ALA A 32 7.82 0.55 -3.28
N LEU A 33 7.70 1.77 -3.83
CA LEU A 33 7.16 1.99 -5.19
C LEU A 33 8.06 1.36 -6.26
N ALA A 34 9.39 1.41 -6.08
CA ALA A 34 10.33 0.74 -6.99
C ALA A 34 10.16 -0.78 -6.93
N ILE A 35 10.09 -1.38 -5.74
CA ILE A 35 9.87 -2.82 -5.56
C ILE A 35 8.56 -3.27 -6.22
N LEU A 36 7.48 -2.52 -6.00
CA LEU A 36 6.17 -2.84 -6.56
C LEU A 36 6.17 -2.76 -8.10
N LYS A 37 6.91 -1.81 -8.69
CA LYS A 37 7.03 -1.66 -10.15
C LYS A 37 7.65 -2.88 -10.82
N PHE A 38 8.59 -3.55 -10.17
CA PHE A 38 9.28 -4.72 -10.72
C PHE A 38 8.77 -6.06 -10.18
N THR A 39 7.76 -6.06 -9.32
CA THR A 39 7.18 -7.29 -8.76
C THR A 39 6.07 -7.83 -9.69
N PRO A 40 6.25 -9.00 -10.34
CA PRO A 40 5.30 -9.55 -11.31
C PRO A 40 4.12 -10.23 -10.60
N LYS A 41 3.28 -9.44 -9.93
CA LYS A 41 2.06 -9.90 -9.24
C LYS A 41 0.94 -8.90 -9.50
N SER A 42 -0.27 -9.41 -9.76
CA SER A 42 -1.45 -8.57 -10.00
C SER A 42 -1.81 -7.67 -8.81
N ALA A 43 -1.50 -8.09 -7.59
CA ALA A 43 -1.71 -7.28 -6.40
C ALA A 43 -0.77 -6.04 -6.33
N SER A 44 0.35 -6.03 -7.05
CA SER A 44 1.30 -4.90 -7.06
C SER A 44 0.64 -3.60 -7.53
N GLU A 45 -0.17 -3.66 -8.59
CA GLU A 45 -0.84 -2.48 -9.15
C GLU A 45 -1.82 -1.86 -8.16
N ILE A 46 -2.58 -2.70 -7.46
CA ILE A 46 -3.57 -2.26 -6.47
C ILE A 46 -2.87 -1.62 -5.28
N VAL A 47 -1.85 -2.29 -4.75
CA VAL A 47 -1.06 -1.78 -3.61
C VAL A 47 -0.38 -0.45 -3.98
N THR A 48 0.15 -0.33 -5.20
CA THR A 48 0.75 0.92 -5.70
C THR A 48 -0.25 2.08 -5.67
N LYS A 49 -1.50 1.86 -6.11
CA LYS A 49 -2.55 2.89 -6.06
C LYS A 49 -2.86 3.31 -4.62
N VAL A 50 -2.93 2.36 -3.69
CA VAL A 50 -3.19 2.64 -2.27
C VAL A 50 -2.06 3.45 -1.65
N ILE A 51 -0.80 3.11 -1.91
CA ILE A 51 0.36 3.86 -1.40
C ILE A 51 0.35 5.29 -1.95
N LYS A 52 0.13 5.47 -3.26
CA LYS A 52 0.02 6.81 -3.86
C LYS A 52 -1.08 7.65 -3.21
N SER A 53 -2.23 7.04 -2.90
CA SER A 53 -3.31 7.71 -2.17
C SER A 53 -2.91 8.06 -0.73
N ALA A 54 -2.17 7.19 -0.03
CA ALA A 54 -1.69 7.49 1.32
C ALA A 54 -0.68 8.65 1.34
N VAL A 55 0.22 8.71 0.34
CA VAL A 55 1.17 9.82 0.16
C VAL A 55 0.43 11.12 -0.11
N ALA A 56 -0.55 11.12 -1.02
CA ALA A 56 -1.37 12.30 -1.29
C ALA A 56 -2.15 12.77 -0.04
N ASN A 57 -2.61 11.85 0.81
CA ASN A 57 -3.24 12.21 2.08
C ASN A 57 -2.23 12.83 3.07
N ALA A 58 -0.99 12.33 3.09
CA ALA A 58 0.09 12.87 3.93
C ALA A 58 0.48 14.29 3.51
N GLU A 59 0.58 14.53 2.20
CA GLU A 59 0.88 15.85 1.65
C GLU A 59 -0.25 16.84 1.89
N ASN A 60 -1.48 16.50 1.47
CA ASN A 60 -2.58 17.47 1.44
C ASN A 60 -3.22 17.74 2.80
N ASN A 61 -3.35 16.72 3.67
CA ASN A 61 -4.07 16.88 4.93
C ASN A 61 -3.15 17.12 6.13
N HIS A 62 -1.85 16.81 5.98
CA HIS A 62 -0.89 16.84 7.07
C HIS A 62 0.40 17.60 6.72
N GLU A 63 0.47 18.19 5.53
CA GLU A 63 1.61 18.99 5.04
C GLU A 63 2.97 18.29 5.22
N MET A 64 2.96 16.95 5.13
CA MET A 64 4.17 16.16 5.32
C MET A 64 5.02 16.17 4.06
N ASN A 65 6.34 16.18 4.24
CA ASN A 65 7.26 16.03 3.12
C ASN A 65 7.23 14.58 2.60
N PRO A 66 6.82 14.33 1.34
CA PRO A 66 6.74 13.00 0.75
C PRO A 66 8.09 12.27 0.64
N ASP A 67 9.21 13.01 0.63
CA ASP A 67 10.54 12.43 0.56
C ASP A 67 10.95 11.68 1.83
N ASN A 68 10.36 12.05 2.97
CA ASN A 68 10.66 11.47 4.29
C ASN A 68 9.60 10.46 4.75
N LEU A 69 8.68 10.06 3.87
CA LEU A 69 7.64 9.10 4.20
C LEU A 69 8.14 7.67 4.10
N TYR A 70 7.78 6.87 5.10
CA TYR A 70 8.03 5.43 5.14
C TYR A 70 6.75 4.68 5.48
N ILE A 71 6.74 3.39 5.14
CA ILE A 71 5.58 2.52 5.35
C ILE A 71 5.63 1.94 6.77
N ALA A 72 4.93 2.58 7.70
CA ALA A 72 4.88 2.14 9.09
C ALA A 72 4.12 0.81 9.28
N LYS A 73 2.92 0.68 8.69
CA LYS A 73 2.05 -0.49 8.84
C LYS A 73 1.32 -0.82 7.53
N THR A 74 1.24 -2.11 7.22
CA THR A 74 0.51 -2.66 6.07
C THR A 74 -0.11 -3.99 6.44
N TYR A 75 -1.37 -4.20 6.04
CA TYR A 75 -2.09 -5.45 6.27
C TYR A 75 -3.22 -5.59 5.23
N ALA A 76 -3.65 -6.83 4.98
CA ALA A 76 -4.81 -7.16 4.17
C ALA A 76 -5.72 -8.08 4.97
N ASP A 77 -6.94 -7.61 5.20
CA ASP A 77 -7.99 -8.32 5.94
C ASP A 77 -8.91 -9.10 4.99
N GLU A 78 -9.66 -10.04 5.56
CA GLU A 78 -10.68 -10.77 4.81
C GLU A 78 -11.89 -9.89 4.51
N GLY A 79 -12.35 -9.94 3.25
CA GLY A 79 -13.54 -9.25 2.79
C GLY A 79 -14.65 -10.22 2.38
N PRO A 80 -15.80 -9.70 1.92
CA PRO A 80 -16.90 -10.53 1.43
C PRO A 80 -16.45 -11.44 0.28
N ILE A 81 -16.80 -12.72 0.36
CA ILE A 81 -16.49 -13.72 -0.67
C ILE A 81 -17.74 -13.90 -1.53
N LEU A 82 -17.58 -13.75 -2.84
CA LEU A 82 -18.61 -14.12 -3.81
C LEU A 82 -18.74 -15.65 -3.79
N LYS A 83 -19.93 -16.16 -3.45
CA LYS A 83 -20.28 -17.56 -3.56
C LYS A 83 -20.79 -17.87 -4.96
#